data_AF-A0A519WVR9-F1
#
_entry.id   AF-A0A519WVR9-F1
#
_cell.length_a   1.000
_cell.length_b   1.000
_cell.length_c   1.000
_cell.angle_alpha   90.00
_cell.angle_beta   90.00
_cell.angle_gamma   90.00
#
_symmetry.space_group_name_H-M   'P 1'
#
loop_
_entity.id
_entity.type
_entity.pdbx_description
1 polymer ?
#
loop_
_entity_poly.entity_id
_entity_poly.type
_entity_poly.pdbx_seq_one_letter_code
_entity_poly.pdbx_strand_id
1 'polypeptide(L)'
;MKVKFGASILSWIPPVWTPEAGEYAIGKTASAGFDIVELLLPNNMEFDEKAVKSQLKSAGIGAVCALILRKEQHIPQYPKEALGLIKQALDKTAALDTDFLGGVLHSGIGCFTGNPVTEEEKATIVDVLGAAADYASRLGITIGIEPINRYE
;
A
#
# COMPACT_ATOMS: atom_id res chain seq x y z
N MET A 1 -11.33 -7.54 -20.86
CA MET A 1 -10.18 -7.32 -19.95
C MET A 1 -9.72 -8.68 -19.44
N LYS A 2 -8.42 -9.01 -19.54
CA LYS A 2 -7.90 -10.28 -18.98
C LYS A 2 -7.69 -10.07 -17.48
N VAL A 3 -8.39 -10.85 -16.65
CA VAL A 3 -8.21 -10.82 -15.18
C VAL A 3 -6.78 -11.24 -14.86
N LYS A 4 -6.13 -10.52 -13.94
CA LYS A 4 -4.79 -10.84 -13.43
C LYS A 4 -4.93 -11.46 -12.04
N PHE A 5 -4.19 -12.52 -11.78
CA PHE A 5 -4.11 -13.14 -10.45
C PHE A 5 -2.84 -12.70 -9.76
N GLY A 6 -2.96 -12.23 -8.52
CA GLY A 6 -1.85 -11.72 -7.73
C GLY A 6 -1.61 -12.50 -6.45
N ALA A 7 -0.39 -12.36 -5.91
CA ALA A 7 -0.05 -12.80 -4.57
C ALA A 7 0.57 -11.65 -3.78
N SER A 8 0.23 -11.55 -2.49
CA SER A 8 0.92 -10.63 -1.58
C SER A 8 2.35 -11.07 -1.36
N ILE A 9 3.27 -10.11 -1.34
CA ILE A 9 4.69 -10.33 -1.05
C ILE A 9 4.89 -11.06 0.30
N LEU A 10 3.95 -10.88 1.23
CA LEU A 10 3.93 -11.51 2.55
C LEU A 10 3.74 -13.03 2.51
N SER A 11 3.38 -13.60 1.37
CA SER A 11 3.36 -15.06 1.16
C SER A 11 4.76 -15.67 1.18
N TRP A 12 5.79 -14.85 0.94
CA TRP A 12 7.16 -15.31 0.74
C TRP A 12 8.14 -14.79 1.79
N ILE A 13 7.87 -13.61 2.35
CA ILE A 13 8.76 -12.93 3.29
C ILE A 13 7.95 -12.30 4.44
N PRO A 14 8.55 -12.11 5.63
CA PRO A 14 7.96 -11.28 6.68
C PRO A 14 7.72 -9.83 6.21
N PRO A 15 6.93 -9.02 6.95
CA PRO A 15 6.65 -7.62 6.62
C PRO A 15 7.83 -6.68 6.93
N VAL A 16 9.03 -7.08 6.49
CA VAL A 16 10.29 -6.36 6.61
C VAL A 16 10.95 -6.37 5.24
N TRP A 17 10.98 -5.21 4.60
CA TRP A 17 11.59 -5.06 3.29
C TRP A 17 13.12 -5.02 3.39
N THR A 18 13.79 -5.84 2.57
CA THR A 18 15.17 -5.63 2.14
C THR A 18 15.23 -5.85 0.63
N PRO A 19 16.23 -5.29 -0.09
CA PRO A 19 16.39 -5.53 -1.53
C PRO A 19 16.42 -7.02 -1.90
N GLU A 20 17.13 -7.83 -1.11
CA GLU A 20 17.30 -9.27 -1.35
C GLU A 20 16.00 -10.05 -1.06
N ALA A 21 15.29 -9.70 0.01
CA ALA A 21 14.01 -10.30 0.34
C ALA A 21 12.94 -9.96 -0.72
N GLY A 22 12.94 -8.71 -1.20
CA GLY A 22 12.07 -8.27 -2.29
C GLY A 22 12.31 -9.04 -3.58
N GLU A 23 13.57 -9.16 -3.99
CA GLU A 23 13.94 -9.95 -5.18
C GLU A 23 13.49 -11.40 -5.09
N TYR A 24 13.75 -12.03 -3.93
CA TYR A 24 13.33 -13.39 -3.65
C TYR A 24 11.81 -13.55 -3.79
N ALA A 25 11.03 -12.65 -3.18
CA ALA A 25 9.57 -12.72 -3.19
C ALA A 25 8.98 -12.48 -4.59
N ILE A 26 9.55 -11.56 -5.38
CA ILE A 26 9.19 -11.33 -6.79
C ILE A 26 9.42 -12.61 -7.60
N GLY A 27 10.61 -13.21 -7.47
CA GLY A 27 10.96 -14.46 -8.16
C GLY A 27 10.06 -15.64 -7.78
N LYS A 28 9.69 -15.77 -6.50
CA LYS A 28 8.75 -16.79 -6.02
C LYS A 28 7.34 -16.58 -6.55
N THR A 29 6.87 -15.34 -6.57
CA THR A 29 5.55 -14.98 -7.13
C THR A 29 5.46 -15.39 -8.61
N ALA A 30 6.48 -15.05 -9.40
CA ALA A 30 6.54 -15.45 -10.81
C ALA A 30 6.61 -16.97 -10.98
N SER A 31 7.45 -17.65 -10.20
CA SER A 31 7.61 -19.10 -10.26
C SER A 31 6.34 -19.86 -9.89
N ALA A 32 5.50 -19.28 -9.03
CA ALA A 32 4.20 -19.83 -8.65
C ALA A 32 3.10 -19.61 -9.71
N GLY A 33 3.38 -18.84 -10.77
CA GLY A 33 2.47 -18.63 -11.90
C GLY A 33 1.50 -17.45 -11.76
N PHE A 34 1.75 -16.52 -10.81
CA PHE A 34 0.96 -15.30 -10.69
C PHE A 34 1.33 -14.26 -11.74
N ASP A 35 0.36 -13.43 -12.13
CA ASP A 35 0.56 -12.33 -13.10
C ASP A 35 1.17 -11.08 -12.45
N ILE A 36 0.92 -10.88 -11.15
CA ILE A 36 1.34 -9.71 -10.39
C ILE A 36 1.77 -10.07 -8.96
N VAL A 37 2.64 -9.25 -8.40
CA VAL A 37 2.93 -9.24 -6.95
C VAL A 37 2.31 -7.99 -6.32
N GLU A 38 1.66 -8.13 -5.16
CA GLU A 38 1.28 -7.00 -4.33
C GLU A 38 2.42 -6.67 -3.36
N LEU A 39 3.05 -5.51 -3.58
CA LEU A 39 4.19 -5.03 -2.83
C LEU A 39 3.71 -4.21 -1.62
N LEU A 40 3.86 -4.75 -0.41
CA LEU A 40 3.67 -3.99 0.81
C LEU A 40 4.81 -2.98 0.97
N LEU A 41 4.50 -1.69 0.79
CA LEU A 41 5.49 -0.62 0.90
C LEU A 41 5.96 -0.45 2.35
N PRO A 42 7.27 -0.28 2.60
CA PRO A 42 7.78 -0.03 3.93
C PRO A 42 7.37 1.37 4.40
N ASN A 43 7.08 1.52 5.69
CA ASN A 43 6.54 2.78 6.22
C ASN A 43 7.54 3.94 6.22
N ASN A 44 8.85 3.66 6.21
CA ASN A 44 9.90 4.66 6.02
C ASN A 44 10.10 5.04 4.55
N MET A 45 9.39 4.39 3.62
CA MET A 45 9.51 4.56 2.17
C MET A 45 10.93 4.33 1.62
N GLU A 46 11.78 3.63 2.39
CA GLU A 46 13.09 3.16 1.93
C GLU A 46 12.91 1.98 0.99
N PHE A 47 12.74 2.31 -0.29
CA PHE A 47 12.38 1.37 -1.34
C PHE A 47 12.95 1.90 -2.67
N ASP A 48 13.84 1.12 -3.29
CA ASP A 48 14.46 1.47 -4.57
C ASP A 48 13.59 0.98 -5.73
N GLU A 49 12.81 1.89 -6.29
CA GLU A 49 11.88 1.64 -7.38
C GLU A 49 12.59 1.18 -8.65
N LYS A 50 13.81 1.67 -8.91
CA LYS A 50 14.55 1.30 -10.13
C LYS A 50 15.01 -0.15 -10.07
N ALA A 51 15.55 -0.56 -8.93
CA ALA A 51 15.94 -1.95 -8.69
C ALA A 51 14.72 -2.87 -8.80
N VAL A 52 13.61 -2.52 -8.15
CA VAL A 52 12.39 -3.34 -8.16
C VAL A 52 11.77 -3.43 -9.55
N LYS A 53 11.72 -2.34 -10.34
CA LYS A 53 11.27 -2.41 -11.74
C LYS A 53 12.11 -3.37 -12.57
N SER A 54 13.42 -3.36 -12.38
CA SER A 54 14.33 -4.28 -13.08
C SER A 54 14.04 -5.73 -12.70
N GLN A 55 13.80 -6.00 -11.42
CA GLN A 55 13.45 -7.33 -10.91
C GLN A 55 12.10 -7.81 -11.47
N LEU A 56 11.06 -6.98 -11.41
CA LEU A 56 9.73 -7.29 -11.97
C LEU A 56 9.79 -7.61 -13.47
N LYS A 57 10.53 -6.78 -14.23
CA LYS A 57 10.74 -7.01 -15.67
C LYS A 57 11.48 -8.32 -15.93
N SER A 58 12.51 -8.63 -15.16
CA SER A 58 13.28 -9.86 -15.29
C SER A 58 12.46 -11.11 -14.95
N ALA A 59 11.56 -10.99 -13.97
CA ALA A 59 10.63 -12.04 -13.58
C ALA A 59 9.40 -12.17 -14.50
N GLY A 60 9.13 -11.17 -15.33
CA GLY A 60 8.02 -11.17 -16.29
C GLY A 60 6.63 -10.97 -15.66
N ILE A 61 6.55 -10.38 -14.46
CA ILE A 61 5.29 -10.12 -13.75
C ILE A 61 5.10 -8.63 -13.50
N GLY A 62 3.83 -8.21 -13.32
CA GLY A 62 3.51 -6.84 -12.91
C GLY A 62 3.55 -6.66 -11.39
N ALA A 63 3.25 -5.46 -10.94
CA ALA A 63 3.08 -5.17 -9.52
C ALA A 63 1.89 -4.24 -9.26
N VAL A 64 1.36 -4.33 -8.05
CA VAL A 64 0.52 -3.32 -7.41
C VAL A 64 1.10 -3.01 -6.04
N CYS A 65 0.77 -1.87 -5.46
CA CYS A 65 1.28 -1.49 -4.13
C CYS A 65 0.20 -1.62 -3.07
N ALA A 66 0.63 -1.91 -1.84
CA ALA A 66 -0.19 -1.83 -0.65
C ALA A 66 0.51 -1.00 0.42
N LEU A 67 -0.26 -0.28 1.22
CA LEU A 67 0.23 0.43 2.40
C LEU A 67 -0.69 0.14 3.59
N ILE A 68 -0.06 -0.05 4.75
CA ILE A 68 -0.74 -0.17 6.04
C ILE A 68 -0.29 1.01 6.89
N LEU A 69 -1.24 1.87 7.28
CA LEU A 69 -0.96 2.93 8.25
C LEU A 69 -0.72 2.33 9.64
N ARG A 70 0.13 2.98 10.42
CA ARG A 70 0.42 2.61 11.82
C ARG A 70 -0.18 3.62 12.77
N LYS A 71 0.08 3.41 14.07
CA LYS A 71 -0.36 4.28 15.15
C LYS A 71 0.02 5.74 14.92
N GLU A 72 1.23 5.99 14.44
CA GLU A 72 1.77 7.33 14.19
C GLU A 72 1.13 8.01 12.97
N GLN A 73 0.29 7.28 12.22
CA GLN A 73 -0.50 7.77 11.08
C GLN A 73 -1.98 7.41 11.23
N HIS A 74 -2.44 7.16 12.46
CA HIS A 74 -3.86 6.92 12.68
C HIS A 74 -4.63 8.22 12.39
N ILE A 75 -5.37 8.25 11.28
CA ILE A 75 -5.94 9.47 10.70
C ILE A 75 -6.66 10.38 11.72
N PRO A 76 -7.53 9.88 12.62
CA PRO A 76 -8.23 10.77 13.53
C PRO A 76 -7.32 11.58 14.48
N GLN A 77 -6.13 11.06 14.81
CA GLN A 77 -5.16 11.71 15.70
C GLN A 77 -4.02 12.37 14.93
N TYR A 78 -3.65 11.82 13.78
CA TYR A 78 -2.49 12.21 12.99
C TYR A 78 -2.84 12.38 11.49
N PRO A 79 -3.79 13.27 11.14
CA PRO A 79 -4.30 13.38 9.77
C PRO A 79 -3.24 13.88 8.78
N LYS A 80 -2.31 14.73 9.23
CA LYS A 80 -1.26 15.31 8.36
C LYS A 80 -0.19 14.27 8.05
N GLU A 81 0.22 13.51 9.06
CA GLU A 81 1.19 12.44 8.97
C GLU A 81 0.67 11.31 8.08
N ALA A 82 -0.60 10.94 8.26
CA ALA A 82 -1.27 9.96 7.42
C ALA A 82 -1.31 10.40 5.96
N LEU A 83 -1.80 11.61 5.67
CA LEU A 83 -1.85 12.14 4.31
C LEU A 83 -0.46 12.23 3.68
N GLY A 84 0.54 12.65 4.46
CA GLY A 84 1.93 12.71 4.02
C GLY A 84 2.47 11.34 3.60
N LEU A 85 2.23 10.31 4.42
CA LEU A 85 2.67 8.94 4.13
C LEU A 85 1.93 8.35 2.91
N ILE A 86 0.61 8.56 2.80
CA ILE A 86 -0.17 8.10 1.65
C ILE A 86 0.34 8.74 0.36
N LYS A 87 0.64 10.04 0.36
CA LYS A 87 1.21 10.72 -0.83
C LYS A 87 2.56 10.15 -1.23
N GLN A 88 3.45 9.89 -0.27
CA GLN A 88 4.74 9.25 -0.56
C GLN A 88 4.55 7.84 -1.14
N ALA A 89 3.60 7.06 -0.62
CA ALA A 89 3.28 5.75 -1.18
C ALA A 89 2.72 5.86 -2.61
N LEU A 90 1.88 6.87 -2.90
CA LEU A 90 1.41 7.14 -4.26
C LEU A 90 2.55 7.52 -5.20
N ASP A 91 3.53 8.30 -4.74
CA ASP A 91 4.72 8.64 -5.53
C ASP A 91 5.55 7.38 -5.84
N LYS A 92 5.74 6.47 -4.87
CA LYS A 92 6.39 5.16 -5.08
C LYS A 92 5.62 4.30 -6.08
N THR A 93 4.30 4.27 -5.95
CA THR A 93 3.38 3.53 -6.84
C THR A 93 3.52 4.04 -8.29
N ALA A 94 3.50 5.37 -8.48
CA ALA A 94 3.70 5.99 -9.78
C ALA A 94 5.09 5.68 -10.36
N ALA A 95 6.14 5.76 -9.53
CA ALA A 95 7.51 5.51 -9.95
C ALA A 95 7.74 4.06 -10.43
N LEU A 96 6.97 3.09 -9.90
CA LEU A 96 6.94 1.69 -10.33
C LEU A 96 6.14 1.45 -11.62
N ASP A 97 5.55 2.49 -12.22
CA ASP A 97 4.63 2.40 -13.38
C ASP A 97 3.40 1.51 -13.10
N THR A 98 2.89 1.53 -11.86
CA THR A 98 1.63 0.87 -11.49
C THR A 98 0.56 1.89 -11.13
N ASP A 99 -0.70 1.51 -11.29
CA ASP A 99 -1.88 2.37 -11.21
C ASP A 99 -2.77 2.04 -10.00
N PHE A 100 -2.29 1.24 -9.04
CA PHE A 100 -3.08 0.81 -7.90
C PHE A 100 -2.28 0.85 -6.58
N LEU A 101 -2.85 1.55 -5.59
CA LEU A 101 -2.43 1.53 -4.20
C LEU A 101 -3.60 1.04 -3.32
N GLY A 102 -3.45 -0.14 -2.73
CA GLY A 102 -4.41 -0.72 -1.79
C GLY A 102 -3.99 -0.61 -0.32
N GLY A 103 -4.82 -1.18 0.55
CA GLY A 103 -4.48 -1.49 1.94
C GLY A 103 -5.28 -0.71 2.98
N VAL A 104 -4.82 -0.78 4.22
CA VAL A 104 -5.46 -0.12 5.37
C VAL A 104 -5.05 1.34 5.43
N LEU A 105 -5.79 2.17 4.72
CA LEU A 105 -5.53 3.59 4.53
C LEU A 105 -6.41 4.51 5.37
N HIS A 106 -7.39 3.96 6.09
CA HIS A 106 -8.38 4.74 6.85
C HIS A 106 -8.03 4.89 8.34
N SER A 107 -7.17 4.02 8.87
CA SER A 107 -6.76 4.01 10.27
C SER A 107 -5.43 3.27 10.44
N GLY A 108 -4.78 3.44 11.59
CA GLY A 108 -3.68 2.57 11.96
C GLY A 108 -4.20 1.21 12.39
N ILE A 109 -3.58 0.13 11.91
CA ILE A 109 -3.91 -1.22 12.42
C ILE A 109 -3.59 -1.30 13.91
N GLY A 110 -4.49 -1.90 14.69
CA GLY A 110 -4.40 -2.09 16.14
C GLY A 110 -4.73 -0.83 16.96
N CYS A 111 -5.23 0.23 16.33
CA CYS A 111 -5.54 1.49 17.00
C CYS A 111 -7.02 1.52 17.42
N PHE A 112 -7.27 1.09 18.66
CA PHE A 112 -8.62 1.04 19.22
C PHE A 112 -8.81 2.09 20.32
N THR A 113 -9.81 2.94 20.16
CA THR A 113 -10.27 3.85 21.24
C THR A 113 -11.17 3.14 22.24
N GLY A 114 -11.73 1.98 21.87
CA GLY A 114 -12.74 1.24 22.63
C GLY A 114 -14.17 1.78 22.46
N ASN A 115 -14.35 2.86 21.71
CA ASN A 115 -15.66 3.45 21.41
C ASN A 115 -16.00 3.28 19.91
N PRO A 116 -17.29 3.32 19.55
CA PRO A 116 -17.68 3.51 18.15
C PRO A 116 -17.09 4.80 17.58
N VAL A 117 -16.83 4.80 16.27
CA VAL A 117 -16.35 6.00 15.55
C VAL A 117 -17.32 7.16 15.75
N THR A 118 -16.78 8.32 16.08
CA THR A 118 -17.53 9.58 16.20
C THR A 118 -17.70 10.26 14.83
N GLU A 119 -18.67 11.18 14.72
CA GLU A 119 -18.86 11.93 13.48
C GLU A 119 -17.65 12.83 13.13
N GLU A 120 -16.92 13.33 14.13
CA GLU A 120 -15.71 14.14 13.93
C GLU A 120 -14.54 13.30 13.41
N GLU A 121 -14.31 12.12 13.98
CA GLU A 121 -13.31 11.17 13.46
C GLU A 121 -13.64 10.76 12.03
N LYS A 122 -14.93 10.49 11.75
CA LYS A 122 -15.40 10.14 10.41
C LYS A 122 -15.19 11.28 9.40
N ALA A 123 -15.49 12.51 9.77
CA ALA A 123 -15.25 13.68 8.92
C ALA A 123 -13.75 13.84 8.62
N THR A 124 -12.90 13.69 9.64
CA THR A 124 -11.44 13.76 9.48
C THR A 124 -10.92 12.68 8.52
N ILE A 125 -11.43 11.45 8.62
CA ILE A 125 -11.10 10.35 7.70
C ILE A 125 -11.50 10.68 6.27
N VAL A 126 -12.72 11.18 6.07
CA VAL A 126 -13.22 11.56 4.73
C VAL A 126 -12.38 12.68 4.12
N ASP A 127 -12.02 13.71 4.87
CA ASP A 127 -11.21 14.83 4.38
C ASP A 127 -9.81 14.38 3.94
N VAL A 128 -9.15 13.53 4.74
CA VAL A 128 -7.82 12.99 4.41
C VAL A 128 -7.88 12.09 3.18
N LEU A 129 -8.86 11.19 3.10
CA LEU A 129 -9.01 10.28 1.96
C LEU A 129 -9.42 11.03 0.69
N GLY A 130 -10.23 12.09 0.80
CA GLY A 130 -10.55 12.98 -0.32
C GLY A 130 -9.30 13.67 -0.88
N ALA A 131 -8.48 14.25 0.00
CA ALA A 131 -7.22 14.87 -0.42
C ALA A 131 -6.21 13.88 -1.01
N ALA A 132 -6.19 12.64 -0.51
CA ALA A 132 -5.39 11.55 -1.07
C ALA A 132 -5.91 11.13 -2.45
N ALA A 133 -7.22 11.00 -2.63
CA ALA A 133 -7.85 10.67 -3.89
C ALA A 133 -7.59 11.73 -4.98
N ASP A 134 -7.67 13.02 -4.63
CA ASP A 134 -7.29 14.11 -5.53
C ASP A 134 -5.82 14.02 -5.98
N TYR A 135 -4.93 13.64 -5.05
CA TYR A 135 -3.52 13.44 -5.36
C TYR A 135 -3.31 12.23 -6.28
N ALA A 136 -3.93 11.09 -5.96
CA ALA A 136 -3.86 9.87 -6.76
C ALA A 136 -4.43 10.07 -8.17
N SER A 137 -5.52 10.82 -8.31
CA SER A 137 -6.12 11.13 -9.61
C SER A 137 -5.17 11.89 -10.54
N ARG A 138 -4.32 12.79 -10.02
CA ARG A 138 -3.30 13.48 -10.82
C ARG A 138 -2.20 12.54 -11.32
N LEU A 139 -1.96 11.44 -10.61
CA LEU A 139 -0.98 10.41 -10.96
C LEU A 139 -1.60 9.29 -11.80
N GLY A 140 -2.92 9.29 -12.02
CA GLY A 140 -3.63 8.20 -12.68
C GLY A 140 -3.71 6.92 -11.84
N ILE A 141 -3.60 7.03 -10.51
CA ILE A 141 -3.63 5.91 -9.57
C ILE A 141 -5.02 5.77 -8.95
N THR A 142 -5.50 4.53 -8.86
CA THR A 142 -6.67 4.14 -8.09
C THR A 142 -6.27 3.78 -6.66
N ILE A 143 -6.99 4.33 -5.68
CA ILE A 143 -6.85 3.95 -4.28
C ILE A 143 -7.89 2.88 -3.94
N GLY A 144 -7.45 1.76 -3.36
CA GLY A 144 -8.31 0.73 -2.78
C GLY A 144 -8.29 0.79 -1.26
N ILE A 145 -9.38 1.26 -0.63
CA ILE A 145 -9.50 1.25 0.83
C ILE A 145 -9.92 -0.15 1.27
N GLU A 146 -9.04 -0.84 2.00
CA GLU A 146 -9.30 -2.19 2.48
C GLU A 146 -10.23 -2.18 3.70
N PRO A 147 -11.40 -2.86 3.64
CA PRO A 147 -12.20 -3.13 4.82
C PRO A 147 -11.56 -4.28 5.61
N ILE A 148 -11.22 -4.02 6.87
CA ILE A 148 -10.63 -5.00 7.78
C ILE A 148 -11.62 -5.46 8.84
N ASN A 149 -11.27 -6.52 9.58
CA ASN A 149 -12.11 -7.02 10.64
C ASN A 149 -11.95 -6.19 11.94
N ARG A 150 -12.82 -6.41 12.93
CA ARG A 150 -12.86 -5.62 14.19
C ARG A 150 -11.65 -5.79 15.13
N TYR A 151 -10.72 -6.68 14.80
CA TYR A 151 -9.54 -7.01 15.61
C TYR A 151 -8.24 -6.50 14.97
N GLU A 152 -8.33 -5.95 13.77
CA GLU A 152 -7.26 -5.26 13.05
C GLU A 152 -7.46 -3.75 13.17
#